data_AF-A0A1M6F4H8-F1
#
_entry.id   AF-A0A1M6F4H8-F1
#
_cell.length_a   1.000
_cell.length_b   1.000
_cell.length_c   1.000
_cell.angle_alpha   90.00
_cell.angle_beta   90.00
_cell.angle_gamma   90.00
#
_symmetry.space_group_name_H-M   'P 1'
#
loop_
_entity.id
_entity.type
_entity.pdbx_description
1 polymer ?
#
loop_
_entity_poly.entity_id
_entity_poly.type
_entity_poly.pdbx_seq_one_letter_code
_entity_poly.pdbx_strand_id
1 'polypeptide(L)'
;MRRISAPNDGFVIIKDSIHTEYVEDEKYYINSKLEWINDCEYNATVTEFTWPKFKFPIGEVLNVKLIKLQNDTLNLELKVRDFEVKTKYIRIK
;
A
#
# COMPACT_ATOMS: atom_id res chain seq x y z
N MET A 1 -4.16 2.62 -15.33
CA MET A 1 -4.22 3.17 -13.97
C MET A 1 -5.32 2.42 -13.23
N ARG A 2 -5.00 1.74 -12.12
CA ARG A 2 -6.02 1.06 -11.29
C ARG A 2 -6.11 1.83 -9.96
N ARG A 3 -7.30 2.32 -9.61
CA ARG A 3 -7.60 2.94 -8.32
C ARG A 3 -8.17 1.87 -7.37
N ILE A 4 -7.67 1.84 -6.14
CA ILE A 4 -8.11 0.89 -5.12
C ILE A 4 -8.34 1.68 -3.83
N SER A 5 -9.53 1.59 -3.24
CA SER A 5 -9.85 2.21 -1.95
C SER A 5 -8.97 1.62 -0.86
N ALA A 6 -8.39 2.51 -0.06
CA ALA A 6 -7.58 2.22 1.10
C ALA A 6 -8.25 2.83 2.35
N PRO A 7 -7.86 2.41 3.57
CA PRO A 7 -8.32 3.02 4.82
C PRO A 7 -8.06 4.54 4.88
N ASN A 8 -8.73 5.25 5.79
CA ASN A 8 -8.62 6.71 6.01
C ASN A 8 -9.00 7.57 4.79
N ASP A 9 -10.10 7.20 4.11
CA ASP A 9 -10.61 7.88 2.91
C ASP A 9 -9.56 8.01 1.80
N GLY A 10 -8.64 7.04 1.77
CA GLY A 10 -7.53 6.99 0.84
C GLY A 10 -7.80 6.13 -0.39
N PHE A 11 -6.89 6.24 -1.35
CA PHE A 11 -6.78 5.24 -2.42
C PHE A 11 -5.33 5.04 -2.84
N VAL A 12 -5.10 3.88 -3.44
CA VAL A 12 -3.83 3.48 -4.00
C VAL A 12 -3.88 3.54 -5.52
N ILE A 13 -2.80 4.05 -6.11
CA ILE A 13 -2.48 3.94 -7.53
C ILE A 13 -1.19 3.14 -7.67
N ILE A 14 -1.21 2.15 -8.55
CA ILE A 14 0.01 1.43 -8.98
C ILE A 14 0.23 1.67 -10.48
N LYS A 15 1.42 2.16 -10.84
CA LYS A 15 1.85 2.38 -12.22
C LYS A 15 3.36 2.10 -12.33
N ASP A 16 3.76 1.25 -13.27
CA ASP A 16 5.18 0.97 -13.59
C ASP A 16 6.03 0.67 -12.34
N SER A 17 5.49 -0.14 -11.42
CA SER A 17 6.07 -0.49 -10.11
C SER A 17 6.19 0.65 -9.09
N ILE A 18 5.62 1.81 -9.36
CA ILE A 18 5.45 2.88 -8.39
C ILE A 18 4.08 2.70 -7.73
N HIS A 19 4.09 2.63 -6.41
CA HIS A 19 2.92 2.63 -5.55
C HIS A 19 2.77 4.02 -4.93
N THR A 20 1.62 4.65 -5.14
CA THR A 20 1.25 5.90 -4.48
C THR A 20 -0.02 5.67 -3.68
N GLU A 21 0.05 5.86 -2.37
CA GLU A 21 -1.11 5.87 -1.47
C GLU A 21 -1.45 7.30 -1.12
N TYR A 22 -2.67 7.72 -1.43
CA TYR A 22 -3.24 9.00 -1.04
C TYR A 22 -4.07 8.83 0.22
N VAL A 23 -3.97 9.77 1.16
CA VAL A 23 -4.69 9.74 2.44
C VAL A 23 -5.21 11.14 2.80
N GLU A 24 -6.22 11.19 3.66
CA GLU A 24 -6.89 12.44 4.07
C GLU A 24 -7.38 13.26 2.85
N ASP A 25 -8.24 12.65 2.03
CA ASP A 25 -8.84 13.27 0.84
C ASP A 25 -7.81 13.79 -0.19
N GLU A 26 -6.84 12.95 -0.56
CA GLU A 26 -5.74 13.29 -1.49
C GLU A 26 -4.78 14.39 -1.01
N LYS A 27 -4.96 14.91 0.20
CA LYS A 27 -4.12 16.00 0.74
C LYS A 27 -2.67 15.57 0.93
N TYR A 28 -2.45 14.32 1.32
CA TYR A 28 -1.12 13.77 1.52
C TYR A 28 -0.95 12.48 0.73
N TYR A 29 0.31 12.13 0.50
CA TYR A 29 0.65 10.90 -0.19
C TYR A 29 1.89 10.22 0.40
N ILE A 30 2.00 8.91 0.15
CA ILE A 30 3.16 8.07 0.40
C ILE A 30 3.51 7.38 -0.92
N ASN A 31 4.74 7.57 -1.39
CA ASN A 31 5.27 6.85 -2.54
C ASN A 31 6.20 5.73 -2.10
N SER A 32 6.04 4.60 -2.77
CA SER A 32 6.89 3.43 -2.58
C SER A 32 7.24 2.81 -3.93
N LYS A 33 8.44 2.24 -4.02
CA LYS A 33 8.82 1.36 -5.13
C LYS A 33 8.44 -0.08 -4.79
N LEU A 34 7.78 -0.75 -5.72
CA LEU A 34 7.38 -2.14 -5.57
C LEU A 34 8.41 -3.09 -6.19
N GLU A 35 8.77 -4.12 -5.45
CA GLU A 35 9.62 -5.22 -5.89
C GLU A 35 8.89 -6.54 -5.59
N TRP A 36 8.39 -7.20 -6.64
CA TRP A 36 7.62 -8.43 -6.53
C TRP A 36 8.52 -9.60 -6.18
N ILE A 37 8.14 -10.35 -5.14
CA ILE A 37 8.80 -11.58 -4.72
C ILE A 37 8.17 -12.77 -5.46
N ASN A 38 6.85 -12.76 -5.57
CA ASN A 38 6.03 -13.73 -6.33
C ASN A 38 4.68 -13.09 -6.68
N ASP A 39 3.78 -13.85 -7.33
CA ASP A 39 2.48 -13.34 -7.80
C ASP A 39 1.57 -12.76 -6.71
N CYS A 40 1.80 -13.14 -5.44
CA CYS A 40 0.99 -12.75 -4.30
C CYS A 40 1.77 -12.02 -3.21
N GLU A 41 3.02 -11.63 -3.46
CA GLU A 41 3.86 -11.02 -2.42
C GLU A 41 4.85 -10.03 -3.03
N TYR A 42 4.97 -8.86 -2.42
CA TYR A 42 5.91 -7.84 -2.85
C TYR A 42 6.45 -7.04 -1.67
N ASN A 43 7.62 -6.44 -1.87
CA ASN A 43 8.18 -5.44 -0.99
C ASN A 43 7.83 -4.05 -1.53
N ALA A 44 7.35 -3.17 -0.65
CA ALA A 44 7.13 -1.75 -0.92
C ALA A 44 8.16 -0.93 -0.13
N THR A 45 9.13 -0.36 -0.84
CA THR A 45 10.17 0.48 -0.26
C THR A 45 9.74 1.94 -0.30
N VAL A 46 9.59 2.59 0.85
CA VAL A 46 9.20 4.01 0.94
C VAL A 46 10.25 4.89 0.27
N THR A 47 9.86 5.69 -0.72
CA THR A 47 10.76 6.59 -1.45
C THR A 47 10.57 8.05 -1.06
N GLU A 48 9.33 8.48 -0.82
CA GLU A 48 8.98 9.83 -0.37
C GLU A 48 7.58 9.84 0.23
N PHE A 49 7.28 10.84 1.05
CA PHE A 49 5.93 11.05 1.59
C PHE A 49 5.73 12.50 2.02
N THR A 50 4.47 12.91 2.09
CA THR A 50 4.07 14.24 2.60
C THR A 50 3.22 14.15 3.87
N TRP A 51 2.79 12.95 4.26
CA TRP A 51 1.90 12.77 5.42
C TRP A 51 2.65 12.88 6.75
N PRO A 52 2.41 13.91 7.58
CA PRO A 52 3.15 14.11 8.83
C PRO A 52 2.89 13.04 9.89
N LYS A 53 1.82 12.24 9.75
CA LYS A 53 1.49 11.12 10.66
C LYS A 53 2.19 9.82 10.27
N PHE A 54 2.86 9.76 9.13
CA PHE A 54 3.56 8.57 8.67
C PHE A 54 4.82 8.35 9.52
N LYS A 55 4.93 7.19 10.15
CA LYS A 55 5.97 6.91 11.15
C LYS A 55 7.17 6.13 10.60
N PHE A 56 7.11 5.72 9.33
CA PHE A 56 8.19 4.96 8.72
C PHE A 56 9.16 5.89 7.97
N PRO A 57 10.47 5.69 8.11
CA PRO A 57 11.45 6.49 7.41
C PRO A 57 11.46 6.19 5.90
N ILE A 58 12.02 7.12 5.11
CA ILE A 58 12.41 6.84 3.72
C ILE A 58 13.41 5.68 3.72
N GLY A 59 13.22 4.72 2.82
CA GLY A 59 13.98 3.48 2.73
C GLY A 59 13.42 2.32 3.55
N GLU A 60 12.40 2.53 4.39
CA GLU A 60 11.72 1.43 5.08
C GLU A 60 11.05 0.50 4.06
N VAL A 61 11.15 -0.80 4.31
CA VAL A 61 10.57 -1.84 3.46
C VAL A 61 9.36 -2.46 4.17
N LEU A 62 8.20 -2.35 3.55
CA LEU A 62 6.99 -3.04 3.97
C LEU A 62 6.81 -4.28 3.08
N ASN A 63 6.79 -5.46 3.69
CA ASN A 63 6.39 -6.66 2.97
C ASN A 63 4.86 -6.74 2.94
N VAL A 64 4.31 -6.98 1.77
CA VAL A 64 2.86 -7.05 1.55
C VAL A 64 2.53 -8.38 0.90
N LYS A 65 1.63 -9.13 1.54
CA LYS A 65 1.16 -10.42 1.05
C LYS A 65 -0.34 -10.38 0.76
N LEU A 66 -0.69 -10.75 -0.46
CA LEU A 66 -2.06 -10.92 -0.93
C LEU A 66 -2.59 -12.27 -0.43
N ILE A 67 -3.51 -12.23 0.53
CA ILE A 67 -4.05 -13.43 1.16
C ILE A 67 -5.23 -13.99 0.35
N LYS A 68 -6.15 -13.12 -0.04
CA LYS A 68 -7.39 -13.54 -0.72
C LYS A 68 -8.01 -12.39 -1.49
N LEU A 69 -8.36 -12.65 -2.74
CA LEU A 69 -9.28 -11.82 -3.51
C LEU A 69 -10.67 -12.46 -3.47
N GLN A 70 -11.68 -11.70 -3.02
CA GLN A 70 -13.07 -12.15 -3.02
C GLN A 70 -13.97 -11.00 -3.43
N ASN A 71 -14.66 -11.15 -4.57
CA ASN A 71 -15.39 -10.07 -5.24
C ASN A 71 -14.47 -8.87 -5.50
N ASP A 72 -14.82 -7.70 -4.99
CA ASP A 72 -14.05 -6.46 -5.10
C ASP A 72 -13.11 -6.23 -3.89
N THR A 73 -13.00 -7.19 -2.96
CA THR A 73 -12.20 -7.06 -1.73
C THR A 73 -10.89 -7.86 -1.82
N LEU A 74 -9.76 -7.17 -1.66
CA LEU A 74 -8.43 -7.74 -1.54
C LEU A 74 -7.99 -7.74 -0.07
N ASN A 75 -7.77 -8.92 0.50
CA ASN A 75 -7.26 -9.08 1.86
C ASN A 75 -5.73 -9.14 1.81
N LEU A 76 -5.09 -8.33 2.63
CA LEU A 76 -3.64 -8.14 2.65
C LEU A 76 -3.12 -8.37 4.06
N GLU A 77 -1.91 -8.91 4.14
CA GLU A 77 -1.09 -8.94 5.34
C GLU A 77 0.12 -8.03 5.10
N LEU A 78 0.34 -7.10 6.01
CA LEU A 78 1.42 -6.13 5.98
C LEU A 78 2.39 -6.49 7.10
N LYS A 79 3.66 -6.63 6.77
CA LYS A 79 4.72 -6.85 7.75
C LYS A 79 5.80 -5.79 7.61
N VAL A 80 6.13 -5.14 8.71
CA VAL A 80 7.21 -4.14 8.79
C VAL A 80 7.88 -4.26 10.15
N ARG A 81 9.18 -4.56 10.16
CA ARG A 81 9.94 -4.89 11.38
C ARG A 81 9.23 -6.00 12.17
N ASP A 82 8.89 -5.73 13.43
CA ASP A 82 8.16 -6.65 14.33
C ASP A 82 6.64 -6.45 14.28
N PHE A 83 6.14 -5.54 13.44
CA PHE A 83 4.71 -5.28 13.29
C PHE A 83 4.12 -6.10 12.16
N GLU A 84 2.97 -6.72 12.42
CA GLU A 84 2.15 -7.41 11.44
C GLU A 84 0.71 -6.92 11.55
N VAL A 85 0.13 -6.52 10.43
CA VAL A 85 -1.23 -5.98 10.35
C VAL A 85 -1.98 -6.63 9.20
N LYS A 86 -3.18 -7.12 9.47
CA LYS A 86 -4.10 -7.58 8.42
C LYS A 86 -5.03 -6.43 8.03
N THR A 87 -5.05 -6.10 6.75
CA THR A 87 -5.89 -5.03 6.19
C THR A 87 -6.65 -5.50 4.96
N LYS A 88 -7.58 -4.67 4.50
CA LYS A 88 -8.40 -4.95 3.31
C LYS A 88 -8.42 -3.73 2.42
N TYR A 89 -8.16 -3.95 1.14
CA TYR A 89 -8.32 -2.96 0.09
C TYR A 89 -9.59 -3.29 -0.70
N ILE A 90 -10.37 -2.28 -1.06
CA ILE A 90 -11.60 -2.47 -1.83
C ILE A 90 -11.39 -1.83 -3.20
N ARG A 91 -11.51 -2.61 -4.28
CA ARG A 91 -11.41 -2.07 -5.63
C ARG A 91 -12.58 -1.11 -5.87
N ILE A 92 -12.28 0.14 -6.20
CA ILE A 92 -13.29 1.12 -6.63
C ILE A 92 -13.56 0.84 -8.11
N LYS A 93 -14.84 0.71 -8.49
CA LYS A 93 -15.28 0.56 -9.89
C LYS A 93 -15.31 1.90 -10.60
#